data_AF-A0A561UBU2-F1
#
_entry.id   AF-A0A561UBU2-F1
#
_cell.length_a   1.000
_cell.length_b   1.000
_cell.length_c   1.000
_cell.angle_alpha   90.00
_cell.angle_beta   90.00
_cell.angle_gamma   90.00
#
_symmetry.space_group_name_H-M   'P 1'
#
loop_
_entity.id
_entity.type
_entity.pdbx_description
1 polymer ?
#
loop_
_entity_poly.entity_id
_entity_poly.type
_entity_poly.pdbx_seq_one_letter_code
_entity_poly.pdbx_strand_id
1 'polypeptide(L)'
;MATKKVTITLEEGLVEALSAAAKEAGIPLSRLVASAAEREMRIRIGLAVVADWQEEHGAFTPEELAAARAEMAAADAEYLGGTGAGAV
;
A
#
# COMPACT_ATOMS: atom_id res chain seq x y z
N MET A 1 -22.81 -2.37 -0.46
CA MET A 1 -22.72 -0.97 0.01
C MET A 1 -23.17 -0.05 -1.10
N ALA A 2 -23.78 1.10 -0.78
CA ALA A 2 -24.17 2.08 -1.80
C ALA A 2 -22.94 2.79 -2.37
N THR A 3 -22.91 2.98 -3.70
CA THR A 3 -21.83 3.71 -4.39
C THR A 3 -22.28 5.12 -4.76
N LYS A 4 -21.37 6.10 -4.68
CA LYS A 4 -21.60 7.49 -5.10
C LYS A 4 -20.68 7.86 -6.26
N LYS A 5 -21.21 8.45 -7.32
CA LYS A 5 -20.40 8.99 -8.42
C LYS A 5 -19.69 10.26 -7.96
N VAL A 6 -18.39 10.35 -8.23
CA VAL A 6 -17.55 11.53 -7.99
C VAL A 6 -16.94 11.95 -9.31
N THR A 7 -16.97 13.25 -9.60
CA THR A 7 -16.29 13.85 -10.74
C THR A 7 -15.01 14.50 -10.25
N ILE A 8 -13.87 14.13 -10.83
CA ILE A 8 -12.55 14.68 -10.51
C ILE A 8 -11.84 15.10 -11.80
N THR A 9 -11.02 16.13 -11.73
CA THR A 9 -10.14 16.55 -12.82
C THR A 9 -8.75 16.00 -12.56
N LEU A 10 -8.17 15.35 -13.57
CA LEU A 10 -6.83 14.78 -13.54
C LEU A 10 -6.07 15.29 -14.76
N GLU A 11 -4.74 15.26 -14.68
CA GLU A 11 -3.86 15.54 -15.81
C GLU A 11 -4.09 14.50 -16.93
N GLU A 12 -4.04 14.93 -18.18
CA GLU A 12 -4.43 14.11 -19.34
C GLU A 12 -3.54 12.86 -19.47
N GLY A 13 -2.22 13.02 -19.41
CA GLY A 13 -1.27 11.91 -19.45
C GLY A 13 -1.48 10.90 -18.31
N LEU A 14 -1.84 11.37 -17.12
CA LEU A 14 -2.21 10.50 -16.01
C LEU A 14 -3.47 9.68 -16.31
N VAL A 15 -4.50 10.28 -16.91
CA VAL A 15 -5.73 9.55 -17.30
C VAL A 15 -5.42 8.47 -18.33
N GLU A 16 -4.58 8.77 -19.31
CA GLU A 16 -4.14 7.80 -20.32
C GLU A 16 -3.37 6.63 -19.68
N ALA A 17 -2.39 6.93 -18.82
CA ALA A 17 -1.60 5.92 -18.14
C ALA A 17 -2.46 5.01 -17.24
N LEU A 18 -3.37 5.60 -16.45
CA LEU A 18 -4.29 4.83 -15.60
C LEU A 18 -5.24 3.98 -16.43
N SER A 19 -5.72 4.49 -17.57
CA SER A 19 -6.61 3.75 -18.46
C SER A 19 -5.91 2.55 -19.09
N ALA A 20 -4.65 2.72 -19.51
CA ALA A 20 -3.82 1.64 -20.04
C ALA A 20 -3.55 0.58 -18.96
N ALA A 21 -3.15 0.98 -17.76
CA ALA A 21 -2.89 0.06 -16.64
C ALA A 21 -4.16 -0.71 -16.22
N ALA A 22 -5.32 -0.04 -16.17
CA ALA A 22 -6.59 -0.68 -15.85
C ALA A 22 -6.97 -1.74 -16.91
N LYS A 23 -6.73 -1.43 -18.20
CA LYS A 23 -6.97 -2.36 -19.31
C LYS A 23 -6.04 -3.56 -19.25
N GLU A 24 -4.75 -3.36 -18.99
CA GLU A 24 -3.78 -4.45 -18.83
C GLU A 24 -4.15 -5.37 -17.66
N ALA A 25 -4.60 -4.79 -16.55
CA ALA A 25 -5.07 -5.53 -15.37
C ALA A 25 -6.48 -6.13 -15.53
N GLY A 26 -7.18 -5.89 -16.65
CA GLY A 26 -8.53 -6.41 -16.89
C GLY A 26 -9.61 -5.85 -15.96
N ILE A 27 -9.40 -4.65 -15.39
CA ILE A 27 -10.33 -4.01 -14.44
C ILE A 27 -10.82 -2.65 -14.95
N PRO A 28 -11.99 -2.17 -14.50
CA PRO A 28 -12.44 -0.82 -14.80
C PRO A 28 -11.50 0.25 -14.22
N LEU A 29 -11.33 1.38 -14.92
CA LEU A 29 -10.54 2.53 -14.43
C LEU A 29 -10.97 2.98 -13.03
N SER A 30 -12.28 3.03 -12.77
CA SER A 30 -12.82 3.39 -11.45
C SER A 30 -12.37 2.45 -10.34
N ARG A 31 -12.18 1.15 -10.63
CA ARG A 31 -11.67 0.18 -9.66
C ARG A 31 -10.19 0.40 -9.37
N LEU A 32 -9.40 0.70 -10.39
CA LEU A 32 -7.98 1.05 -10.22
C LEU A 32 -7.84 2.30 -9.34
N VAL A 33 -8.57 3.37 -9.66
CA VAL A 33 -8.57 4.63 -8.90
C VAL A 33 -9.06 4.40 -7.47
N ALA A 34 -10.14 3.65 -7.28
CA ALA A 34 -10.65 3.32 -5.95
C ALA A 34 -9.62 2.55 -5.12
N SER A 35 -8.93 1.57 -5.72
CA SER A 35 -7.89 0.78 -5.03
C SER A 35 -6.72 1.65 -4.59
N ALA A 36 -6.29 2.59 -5.44
CA ALA A 36 -5.24 3.55 -5.10
C ALA A 36 -5.68 4.47 -3.95
N ALA A 37 -6.91 4.98 -4.00
CA ALA A 37 -7.47 5.83 -2.94
C ALA A 37 -7.63 5.07 -1.62
N GLU A 38 -8.12 3.83 -1.65
CA GLU A 38 -8.23 2.95 -0.48
C GLU A 38 -6.86 2.70 0.16
N ARG A 39 -5.83 2.43 -0.64
CA ARG A 39 -4.45 2.24 -0.16
C ARG A 39 -3.93 3.52 0.50
N GLU A 40 -4.10 4.67 -0.13
CA GLU A 40 -3.67 5.96 0.42
C GLU A 40 -4.37 6.28 1.74
N MET A 41 -5.69 6.08 1.82
CA MET A 41 -6.43 6.30 3.06
C MET A 41 -5.99 5.36 4.17
N ARG A 42 -5.73 4.08 3.86
CA ARG A 42 -5.22 3.11 4.84
C ARG A 42 -3.87 3.56 5.41
N ILE A 43 -2.97 4.06 4.56
CA ILE A 43 -1.67 4.58 4.99
C ILE A 43 -1.87 5.78 5.91
N ARG A 44 -2.68 6.78 5.51
CA ARG A 44 -2.92 7.97 6.32
C ARG A 44 -3.53 7.66 7.68
N ILE A 45 -4.55 6.82 7.69
CA ILE A 45 -5.20 6.39 8.93
C ILE A 45 -4.21 5.62 9.80
N GLY A 46 -3.45 4.69 9.22
CA GLY A 46 -2.44 3.94 9.96
C GLY A 46 -1.35 4.83 10.56
N LEU A 47 -0.88 5.83 9.82
CA LEU A 47 0.11 6.80 10.33
C LEU A 47 -0.46 7.65 11.46
N ALA A 48 -1.72 8.07 11.38
CA ALA A 48 -2.38 8.80 12.47
C ALA A 48 -2.47 7.93 13.73
N VAL A 49 -2.89 6.66 13.60
CA VAL A 49 -2.95 5.71 14.71
C VAL A 49 -1.58 5.48 15.36
N VAL A 50 -0.51 5.37 14.55
CA VAL A 50 0.86 5.24 15.07
C VAL A 50 1.29 6.50 15.81
N ALA A 51 0.95 7.68 15.30
CA ALA A 51 1.26 8.94 15.98
C ALA A 51 0.56 9.03 17.33
N ASP A 52 -0.74 8.74 17.39
CA ASP A 52 -1.52 8.72 18.64
C ASP A 52 -0.89 7.76 19.67
N TRP A 53 -0.48 6.57 19.22
CA TRP A 53 0.20 5.60 20.09
C TRP A 53 1.55 6.10 20.62
N GLN A 54 2.34 6.77 19.78
CA GLN A 54 3.65 7.32 20.17
C GLN A 54 3.54 8.50 21.14
N GLU A 55 2.47 9.29 21.07
CA GLU A 55 2.20 10.33 22.07
C GLU A 55 1.99 9.72 23.46
N GLU A 56 1.36 8.54 23.53
CA GLU A 56 1.12 7.83 24.79
C GLU A 56 2.33 7.03 25.29
N HIS A 57 3.13 6.44 24.39
CA HIS A 57 4.15 5.44 24.74
C HIS A 57 5.60 5.87 24.46
N GLY A 58 5.79 7.00 23.78
CA GLY A 58 7.08 7.46 23.29
C GLY A 58 7.35 7.03 21.84
N ALA A 59 8.13 7.84 21.13
CA ALA A 59 8.52 7.57 19.75
C ALA A 59 9.54 6.43 19.69
N PHE A 60 9.49 5.65 18.60
CA PHE A 60 10.51 4.64 18.32
C PHE A 60 11.87 5.29 18.09
N THR A 61 12.91 4.71 18.69
CA THR A 61 14.29 5.11 18.45
C THR A 61 14.77 4.63 17.07
N PRO A 62 15.73 5.32 16.45
CA PRO A 62 16.34 4.87 15.19
C PRO A 62 16.90 3.45 15.26
N GLU A 63 17.45 3.06 16.41
CA GLU A 63 18.02 1.74 16.67
C GLU A 63 16.95 0.66 16.68
N GLU A 64 15.82 0.91 17.36
CA GLU A 64 14.66 -0.01 17.37
C GLU A 64 14.07 -0.17 15.97
N LEU A 65 13.94 0.92 15.21
CA LEU A 65 13.45 0.87 13.83
C LEU A 65 14.41 0.10 12.92
N ALA A 66 15.72 0.25 13.10
CA ALA A 66 16.72 -0.50 12.34
C ALA A 66 16.66 -1.99 12.65
N ALA A 67 16.54 -2.37 13.93
CA ALA A 67 16.38 -3.75 14.36
C ALA A 67 15.11 -4.38 13.77
N ALA A 68 13.96 -3.71 13.87
CA ALA A 68 12.70 -4.18 13.31
C ALA A 68 12.75 -4.35 11.79
N ARG A 69 13.41 -3.43 11.06
CA ARG A 69 13.60 -3.57 9.60
C ARG A 69 14.48 -4.75 9.22
N ALA A 70 15.53 -5.02 9.99
CA ALA A 70 16.39 -6.17 9.77
C ALA A 70 15.64 -7.49 10.01
N GLU A 71 14.80 -7.54 11.04
CA GLU A 71 13.93 -8.69 11.33
C GLU A 71 12.92 -8.95 10.19
N MET A 72 12.21 -7.90 9.73
CA MET A 72 11.30 -8.03 8.59
C MET A 72 12.02 -8.50 7.32
N ALA A 73 13.20 -7.95 7.01
CA ALA A 73 13.96 -8.35 5.85
C ALA A 73 14.40 -9.82 5.92
N ALA A 74 14.75 -10.32 7.11
CA ALA A 74 15.08 -11.73 7.32
C ALA A 74 13.85 -12.62 7.11
N ALA A 75 12.70 -12.23 7.66
CA ALA A 75 11.43 -12.95 7.47
C ALA A 75 10.99 -12.99 5.99
N ASP A 76 11.12 -11.87 5.28
CA ASP A 76 10.83 -11.78 3.84
C ASP A 76 11.76 -12.69 3.03
N ALA A 77 13.05 -12.73 3.37
CA ALA A 77 14.03 -13.61 2.73
C ALA A 77 13.72 -15.10 2.97
N GLU A 78 13.28 -15.47 4.17
CA GLU A 78 12.84 -16.83 4.48
C GLU A 78 11.58 -17.20 3.68
N TYR A 79 10.57 -16.32 3.66
CA TYR A 79 9.32 -16.57 2.95
C TYR A 79 9.53 -16.72 1.43
N LEU A 80 10.33 -15.83 0.83
CA LEU A 80 10.65 -15.88 -0.59
C LEU A 80 11.63 -17.02 -0.93
N GLY A 81 12.53 -17.38 -0.02
CA GLY A 81 13.44 -18.52 -0.20
C GLY A 81 12.76 -19.89 -0.07
N GLY A 82 11.75 -20.02 0.79
CA GLY A 82 11.01 -21.28 1.01
C GLY A 82 10.06 -21.66 -0.13
N THR A 83 9.66 -20.71 -0.97
CA THR A 83 8.76 -20.97 -2.11
C THR A 83 9.47 -21.55 -3.35
N GLY A 84 10.81 -21.72 -3.30
CA GLY A 84 11.61 -22.29 -4.39
C GLY A 84 11.87 -23.80 -4.34
N ALA A 85 11.49 -24.51 -3.27
CA ALA A 85 11.89 -25.91 -3.06
C ALA A 85 10.85 -26.99 -3.48
N GLY A 86 9.72 -26.60 -4.09
CA GLY A 86 8.59 -27.51 -4.32
C GLY A 86 7.92 -27.44 -5.70
N ALA A 87 8.62 -26.99 -6.75
CA ALA A 87 8.08 -26.99 -8.11
C ALA A 87 9.10 -27.57 -9.10
N VAL A 88 9.13 -28.91 -9.20
CA VAL A 88 9.62 -29.66 -10.38
C VAL A 88 8.64 -30.79 -10.64
#